data_AF-A0A535L122-F1
#
_entry.id   AF-A0A535L122-F1
#
_cell.length_a   1.000
_cell.length_b   1.000
_cell.length_c   1.000
_cell.angle_alpha   90.00
_cell.angle_beta   90.00
_cell.angle_gamma   90.00
#
_symmetry.space_group_name_H-M   'P 1'
#
loop_
_entity.id
_entity.type
_entity.pdbx_description
1 polymer ?
#
loop_
_entity_poly.entity_id
_entity_poly.type
_entity_poly.pdbx_seq_one_letter_code
_entity_poly.pdbx_strand_id
1 'polypeptide(L)' 'MTLSFDHAIIDGAPAARFTERLKDLIESGYGLCESEAENVGSLPG' A
#
# COMPACT_ATOMS: atom_id res chain seq x y z
N MET A 1 -11.15 1.56 5.37
CA MET A 1 -10.06 1.05 6.23
C MET A 1 -10.23 1.69 7.59
N THR A 2 -10.05 0.94 8.67
CA THR A 2 -10.04 1.47 10.03
C THR A 2 -8.68 1.15 10.65
N LEU A 3 -7.99 2.18 11.13
CA LEU A 3 -6.66 2.09 11.75
C LEU A 3 -6.76 2.58 13.20
N SER A 4 -6.06 1.91 14.11
CA SER A 4 -5.99 2.30 15.52
C SER A 4 -4.58 2.72 15.86
N PHE A 5 -4.44 3.90 16.47
CA PHE A 5 -3.16 4.48 16.88
C PHE A 5 -3.16 4.74 18.37
N ASP A 6 -2.04 4.48 19.02
CA ASP A 6 -1.81 4.83 20.43
C ASP A 6 -1.42 6.31 20.53
N HIS A 7 -2.31 7.10 21.13
CA HIS A 7 -2.13 8.55 21.29
C HIS A 7 -1.16 8.93 22.41
N ALA A 8 -0.66 7.96 23.19
CA ALA A 8 0.47 8.20 24.08
C ALA A 8 1.80 8.34 23.32
N ILE A 9 1.84 7.86 22.07
CA ILE A 9 3.05 7.80 21.24
C ILE A 9 2.90 8.59 19.94
N ILE A 10 1.71 8.58 19.33
CA ILE A 10 1.45 9.22 18.03
C ILE A 10 0.22 10.13 18.10
N ASP A 11 0.42 11.40 17.81
CA ASP A 11 -0.67 12.38 17.72
C ASP A 11 -1.56 12.17 16.49
N GLY A 12 -2.78 12.70 16.55
CA GLY A 12 -3.76 12.58 15.46
C GLY A 12 -3.30 13.19 14.13
N ALA A 13 -2.49 14.25 14.15
CA ALA A 13 -2.01 14.88 12.92
C ALA A 13 -0.97 14.01 12.15
N PRO A 14 0.07 13.45 12.77
CA PRO A 14 0.88 12.39 12.17
C PRO A 14 0.08 11.17 11.69
N ALA A 15 -0.91 10.71 12.48
CA ALA A 15 -1.74 9.57 12.11
C ALA A 15 -2.60 9.83 10.85
N ALA A 16 -3.15 11.03 10.71
CA ALA A 16 -3.91 11.44 9.53
C ALA A 16 -3.02 11.44 8.27
N ARG A 17 -1.84 12.07 8.33
CA ARG A 17 -0.88 12.10 7.21
C ARG A 17 -0.44 10.69 6.80
N PHE A 18 -0.20 9.80 7.76
CA PHE A 18 0.12 8.41 7.47
C PHE A 18 -1.04 7.71 6.75
N THR A 19 -2.27 7.89 7.24
CA THR A 19 -3.45 7.27 6.67
C THR A 19 -3.70 7.75 5.22
N GLU A 20 -3.50 9.05 4.95
CA GLU A 20 -3.58 9.60 3.58
C GLU A 20 -2.55 8.95 2.66
N ARG A 21 -1.28 8.90 3.08
CA ARG A 21 -0.22 8.28 2.26
C ARG A 21 -0.41 6.79 2.05
N LEU A 22 -0.88 6.08 3.06
CA LEU A 22 -1.19 4.65 2.96
C LEU A 22 -2.33 4.39 1.99
N LYS A 23 -3.37 5.25 2.01
CA LYS A 23 -4.47 5.18 1.06
C LYS A 23 -3.96 5.36 -0.38
N ASP A 24 -3.17 6.40 -0.64
CA ASP A 24 -2.62 6.67 -1.97
C ASP A 24 -1.78 5.48 -2.49
N LEU A 25 -0.99 4.85 -1.60
CA LEU A 25 -0.16 3.71 -1.96
C LEU A 25 -1.01 2.50 -2.38
N ILE A 26 -2.06 2.19 -1.61
CA ILE A 26 -2.99 1.10 -1.93
C ILE A 26 -3.76 1.39 -3.21
N GLU A 27 -4.27 2.62 -3.39
CA GLU A 27 -5.01 3.03 -4.60
C GLU A 27 -4.13 3.04 -5.84
N SER A 28 -2.85 3.36 -5.70
CA SER A 28 -1.88 3.28 -6.80
C SER A 28 -1.53 1.84 -7.22
N GLY A 29 -2.01 0.83 -6.47
CA GLY A 29 -1.67 -0.57 -6.73
C GLY A 29 -0.18 -0.83 -6.57
N TYR A 30 0.50 -0.07 -5.72
CA TYR A 30 1.95 -0.19 -5.53
C TYR A 30 2.33 -1.62 -5.14
N GLY A 31 3.31 -2.20 -5.85
CA GLY A 31 3.74 -3.59 -5.70
C GLY A 31 2.89 -4.61 -6.47
N LEU A 32 1.75 -4.23 -7.05
CA LEU A 32 0.92 -5.13 -7.87
C LEU A 32 1.38 -5.18 -9.33
N CYS A 33 1.94 -4.09 -9.88
CA CYS A 33 2.41 -4.04 -11.27
C CYS A 33 3.71 -4.82 -11.54
N GLU A 34 4.49 -5.19 -10.52
CA GLU A 34 5.73 -5.97 -10.69
C GLU A 34 5.50 -7.49 -10.77
N SER A 35 4.28 -7.96 -10.48
CA SER A 35 3.98 -9.39 -10.39
C SER A 35 3.63 -10.07 -11.73
N GLU A 36 3.43 -9.30 -12.81
CA GLU A 36 3.04 -9.86 -14.12
C GLU A 36 4.22 -10.09 -15.08
N ALA A 37 5.45 -9.70 -14.72
CA ALA A 37 6.62 -9.89 -15.57
C ALA A 37 7.18 -11.32 -15.56
N GLU A 38 6.78 -12.18 -14.61
CA GLU A 38 7.36 -13.52 -14.44
C GLU A 38 6.54 -14.65 -15.11
N ASN A 39 5.33 -14.36 -15.63
CA ASN A 39 4.49 -15.39 -16.27
C ASN A 39 4.46 -15.31 -17.83
N VAL A 40 5.06 -14.28 -18.45
CA VAL A 40 5.15 -14.19 -19.93
C VAL A 40 6.45 -14.86 -20.44
N GLY A 41 6.73 -16.08 -19.95
CA GLY A 41 7.96 -16.82 -20.27
C GLY A 41 7.77 -18.29 -20.64
N SER A 42 6.55 -18.85 -20.55
CA SER A 42 6.32 -20.28 -20.84
C SER A 42 5.10 -20.51 -21.74
N LEU A 43 5.17 -20.03 -22.98
CA LEU A 43 4.40 -20.61 -24.09
C LEU A 43 5.38 -21.05 -25.18
N PRO A 44 5.79 -22.33 -25.19
CA PRO A 44 6.22 -23.01 -26.40
C PRO A 44 4.99 -23.65 -27.08
N GLY A 45 4.78 -23.35 -28.36
CA GLY A 45 3.82 -24.05 -29.23
C GLY A 45 2.88 -23.11 -29.98
#